data_AF-A0A5S5C827-F1
#
_entry.id   AF-A0A5S5C827-F1
#
_cell.length_a   1.000
_cell.length_b   1.000
_cell.length_c   1.000
_cell.angle_alpha   90.00
_cell.angle_beta   90.00
_cell.angle_gamma   90.00
#
_symmetry.space_group_name_H-M   'P 1'
#
loop_
_entity.id
_entity.type
_entity.pdbx_description
1 polymer ?
#
loop_
_entity_poly.entity_id
_entity_poly.type
_entity_poly.pdbx_seq_one_letter_code
_entity_poly.pdbx_strand_id
1 'polypeptide(L)'
;MDVLIERACGLDVHKKSITACVITSEGKEIKTFRTHTVFLLGLIDWIKQHRCTHVAMESTGVYWKPIVNLLEAEEIQFSSSTHSTLKPFPAEKRM
;
A
#
# COMPACT_ATOMS: atom_id res chain seq x y z
N MET A 1 15.78 17.52 -2.12
CA MET A 1 15.06 16.29 -1.70
C MET A 1 14.38 15.74 -2.94
N ASP A 2 14.97 14.72 -3.57
CA ASP A 2 14.35 14.02 -4.69
C ASP A 2 13.19 13.16 -4.16
N VAL A 3 11.98 13.61 -4.42
CA VAL A 3 10.78 12.78 -4.19
C VAL A 3 10.74 11.77 -5.33
N LEU A 4 11.35 10.60 -5.11
CA LEU A 4 11.38 9.49 -6.08
C LEU A 4 9.98 8.93 -6.38
N ILE A 5 8.98 9.20 -5.53
CA ILE A 5 7.61 8.73 -5.69
C ILE A 5 6.64 9.88 -5.38
N GLU A 6 6.05 10.47 -6.42
CA GLU A 6 5.09 11.58 -6.28
C GLU A 6 3.76 11.18 -5.62
N ARG A 7 3.40 9.89 -5.68
CA ARG A 7 2.14 9.34 -5.14
C ARG A 7 2.38 7.97 -4.52
N ALA A 8 2.44 7.92 -3.19
CA ALA A 8 2.66 6.70 -2.43
C ALA A 8 1.56 6.48 -1.40
N CYS A 9 1.28 5.22 -1.06
CA CYS A 9 0.40 4.85 0.05
C CYS A 9 1.16 3.97 1.04
N GLY A 10 1.03 4.24 2.34
CA GLY A 10 1.49 3.39 3.43
C GLY A 10 0.31 2.70 4.09
N LEU A 11 0.37 1.39 4.26
CA LEU A 11 -0.62 0.57 4.95
C LEU A 11 -0.02 0.02 6.23
N ASP A 12 -0.65 0.28 7.36
CA ASP A 12 -0.31 -0.30 8.66
C ASP A 12 -1.43 -1.25 9.07
N VAL A 13 -1.16 -2.55 8.98
CA VAL A 13 -2.13 -3.64 9.08
C VAL A 13 -2.03 -4.30 10.44
N HIS A 14 -3.03 -4.02 11.28
CA HIS A 14 -3.24 -4.65 12.58
C HIS A 14 -4.31 -5.74 12.50
N LYS A 15 -4.43 -6.52 13.57
CA LYS A 15 -5.41 -7.63 13.67
C LYS A 15 -6.87 -7.22 13.40
N LYS A 16 -7.27 -5.97 13.71
CA LYS A 16 -8.66 -5.50 13.61
C LYS A 16 -8.84 -4.21 12.81
N SER A 17 -7.75 -3.52 12.49
CA SER A 17 -7.77 -2.21 11.83
C SER A 17 -6.60 -2.10 10.86
N ILE A 18 -6.83 -1.35 9.79
CA ILE A 18 -5.83 -1.07 8.76
C ILE A 18 -5.78 0.45 8.63
N THR A 19 -4.64 1.04 8.95
CA THR A 19 -4.45 2.48 8.78
C THR A 19 -3.75 2.71 7.45
N ALA A 20 -4.41 3.42 6.55
CA ALA A 20 -3.89 3.77 5.25
C ALA A 20 -3.50 5.25 5.21
N CYS A 21 -2.33 5.53 4.66
CA CYS A 21 -1.74 6.86 4.61
C CYS A 21 -1.30 7.14 3.17
N VAL A 22 -2.04 7.97 2.46
CA VAL A 22 -1.69 8.44 1.13
C VAL A 22 -0.86 9.71 1.24
N ILE A 23 0.22 9.77 0.48
CA ILE A 23 1.08 10.94 0.31
C ILE A 23 1.09 11.27 -1.18
N THR A 24 0.60 12.46 -1.52
CA THR A 24 0.62 13.02 -2.87
C THR A 24 1.30 14.39 -2.85
N SER A 25 1.54 14.96 -4.03
CA SER A 25 2.02 16.34 -4.16
C SER A 25 1.07 17.39 -3.54
N GLU A 26 -0.21 17.05 -3.35
CA GLU A 26 -1.22 17.95 -2.78
C GLU A 26 -1.31 17.84 -1.25
N GLY A 27 -0.74 16.79 -0.65
CA GLY A 27 -0.69 16.64 0.80
C GLY A 27 -0.68 15.19 1.26
N LYS A 28 -1.00 15.01 2.54
CA LYS A 28 -1.08 13.71 3.21
C LYS A 28 -2.50 13.48 3.68
N GLU A 29 -3.09 12.35 3.30
CA GLU A 29 -4.39 11.91 3.80
C GLU A 29 -4.25 10.58 4.54
N ILE A 30 -4.87 10.47 5.73
CA ILE A 30 -4.82 9.27 6.55
C ILE A 30 -6.24 8.81 6.80
N LYS A 31 -6.51 7.53 6.53
CA LYS A 31 -7.81 6.91 6.71
C LYS A 31 -7.68 5.53 7.32
N THR A 32 -8.47 5.27 8.36
CA THR A 32 -8.47 3.97 9.04
C THR A 32 -9.65 3.13 8.58
N PHE A 33 -9.36 1.92 8.14
CA PHE A 33 -10.28 0.89 7.69
C PHE A 33 -10.31 -0.27 8.69
N ARG A 34 -11.33 -1.13 8.62
CA ARG A 34 -11.39 -2.37 9.40
C ARG A 34 -10.89 -3.55 8.56
N THR A 35 -10.60 -4.68 9.20
CA THR A 35 -10.09 -5.89 8.53
C THR A 35 -11.16 -6.76 7.84
N HIS A 36 -12.38 -6.26 7.62
CA HIS A 36 -13.38 -7.01 6.83
C HIS A 36 -13.17 -6.78 5.34
N THR A 37 -13.43 -7.81 4.52
CA THR A 37 -13.25 -7.80 3.05
C THR A 37 -13.90 -6.60 2.36
N VAL A 38 -15.06 -6.15 2.83
CA VAL A 38 -15.76 -4.97 2.27
C VAL A 38 -14.93 -3.69 2.43
N PHE A 39 -14.26 -3.52 3.57
CA PHE A 39 -13.39 -2.37 3.79
C PHE A 39 -12.07 -2.47 3.03
N LEU A 40 -11.60 -3.69 2.72
CA LEU A 40 -10.43 -3.88 1.86
C LEU A 40 -10.72 -3.42 0.43
N LEU A 41 -11.89 -3.73 -0.11
CA LEU A 41 -12.29 -3.23 -1.43
C LEU A 41 -12.36 -1.70 -1.44
N GLY A 42 -12.96 -1.10 -0.40
CA GLY A 42 -13.00 0.35 -0.25
C GLY A 42 -11.61 0.99 -0.07
N LEU A 43 -10.67 0.28 0.58
CA LEU A 43 -9.28 0.71 0.68
C LEU A 43 -8.61 0.77 -0.70
N ILE A 44 -8.75 -0.28 -1.50
CA ILE A 44 -8.17 -0.36 -2.84
C ILE A 44 -8.77 0.71 -3.76
N ASP A 45 -10.09 0.88 -3.72
CA ASP A 45 -10.77 1.94 -4.47
C ASP A 45 -10.25 3.33 -4.06
N TRP A 46 -10.04 3.57 -2.77
CA TRP A 46 -9.47 4.81 -2.26
C TRP A 46 -8.03 5.05 -2.75
N ILE A 47 -7.18 4.02 -2.74
CA ILE A 47 -5.81 4.10 -3.30
C ILE A 47 -5.85 4.44 -4.80
N LYS A 48 -6.78 3.84 -5.55
CA LYS A 48 -6.97 4.10 -6.98
C LYS A 48 -7.48 5.52 -7.26
N GLN A 49 -8.42 6.02 -6.46
CA GLN A 49 -8.91 7.40 -6.55
C GLN A 49 -7.76 8.41 -6.41
N HIS A 50 -6.82 8.12 -5.51
CA HIS A 50 -5.61 8.92 -5.29
C HIS A 50 -4.50 8.70 -6.32
N ARG A 51 -4.69 7.78 -7.28
CA ARG A 51 -3.70 7.41 -8.30
C ARG A 51 -2.35 7.04 -7.70
N CYS A 52 -2.35 6.39 -6.54
CA CYS A 52 -1.15 5.88 -5.92
C CYS A 52 -0.63 4.70 -6.74
N THR A 53 0.61 4.79 -7.20
CA THR A 53 1.27 3.72 -7.96
C THR A 53 2.04 2.76 -7.07
N HIS A 54 2.41 3.21 -5.88
CA HIS A 54 3.24 2.46 -4.93
C HIS A 54 2.54 2.35 -3.57
N VAL A 55 2.50 1.13 -3.04
CA VAL A 55 1.92 0.83 -1.73
C VAL A 55 2.95 0.15 -0.85
N ALA A 56 3.45 0.84 0.17
CA ALA A 56 4.21 0.23 1.24
C ALA A 56 3.26 -0.34 2.29
N MET A 57 3.52 -1.54 2.79
CA MET A 57 2.69 -2.21 3.80
C MET A 57 3.55 -2.74 4.94
N GLU A 58 3.15 -2.41 6.16
CA GLU A 58 3.63 -3.02 7.38
C GLU A 58 2.52 -3.86 7.98
N SER A 59 2.82 -5.12 8.30
CA SER A 59 1.88 -5.98 9.01
C SER A 59 2.59 -6.72 10.13
N THR A 60 1.96 -6.82 11.28
CA THR A 60 2.47 -7.58 12.44
C THR A 60 2.12 -9.07 12.38
N GLY A 61 1.50 -9.56 11.29
CA GLY A 61 1.10 -10.97 11.16
C GLY A 61 0.71 -11.36 9.73
N VAL A 62 -0.12 -12.40 9.58
CA VAL A 62 -0.52 -12.96 8.27
C VAL A 62 -1.65 -12.18 7.56
N TYR A 63 -2.05 -11.03 8.10
CA TYR A 63 -3.19 -10.26 7.62
C TYR A 63 -2.93 -9.52 6.29
N TRP A 64 -1.68 -9.46 5.84
CA TRP A 64 -1.30 -8.87 4.55
C TRP A 64 -1.73 -9.69 3.34
N LYS A 65 -1.88 -11.01 3.47
CA LYS A 65 -2.21 -11.92 2.35
C LYS A 65 -3.43 -11.50 1.52
N PRO A 66 -4.60 -11.24 2.12
CA PRO A 66 -5.77 -10.79 1.35
C PRO A 66 -5.57 -9.42 0.71
N ILE A 67 -4.72 -8.57 1.28
CA ILE A 67 -4.45 -7.22 0.75
C ILE A 67 -3.54 -7.33 -0.48
N VAL A 68 -2.48 -8.14 -0.41
CA VAL A 68 -1.59 -8.41 -1.55
C VAL A 68 -2.36 -9.01 -2.72
N ASN A 69 -3.24 -9.99 -2.49
CA ASN A 69 -4.03 -10.58 -3.57
C ASN A 69 -4.88 -9.53 -4.31
N LEU A 70 -5.42 -8.54 -3.60
CA LEU A 70 -6.20 -7.46 -4.20
C LEU A 70 -5.31 -6.45 -4.93
N LEU A 71 -4.14 -6.12 -4.37
CA LEU A 71 -3.17 -5.24 -5.01
C LEU A 71 -2.61 -5.85 -6.31
N GLU A 72 -2.29 -7.15 -6.29
CA GLU A 72 -1.84 -7.90 -7.48
C GLU A 72 -2.94 -8.00 -8.54
N ALA A 73 -4.20 -8.19 -8.13
CA ALA A 73 -5.33 -8.20 -9.06
C ALA A 73 -5.56 -6.86 -9.76
N GLU A 74 -5.17 -5.76 -9.12
CA GLU A 74 -5.28 -4.40 -9.66
C GLU A 74 -3.95 -3.87 -10.26
N GLU A 75 -2.94 -4.75 -10.39
CA GLU A 75 -1.62 -4.42 -10.95
C GLU A 75 -0.87 -3.30 -10.20
N ILE A 76 -1.18 -3.09 -8.93
CA ILE A 76 -0.57 -2.05 -8.08
C ILE A 76 0.76 -2.55 -7.52
N GLN A 77 1.83 -1.76 -7.68
CA GLN A 77 3.14 -2.10 -7.11
C GLN A 77 3.09 -1.95 -5.59
N PHE A 78 3.54 -2.98 -4.87
CA PHE A 78 3.54 -2.96 -3.41
C PHE A 78 4.86 -3.50 -2.82
N SER A 79 5.18 -3.05 -1.61
CA SER A 79 6.31 -3.53 -0.82
C SER A 79 5.83 -3.85 0.60
N SER A 80 6.06 -5.07 1.09
CA SER A 80 5.72 -5.45 2.47
C SER A 80 6.97 -5.53 3.35
N SER A 81 6.96 -4.94 4.55
CA SER A 81 8.08 -4.99 5.50
C SER A 81 8.08 -6.24 6.40
N THR A 82 7.01 -7.05 6.37
CA THR A 82 6.87 -8.24 7.23
C THR A 82 7.73 -9.41 6.74
N HIS A 83 8.83 -9.66 7.45
CA HIS A 83 9.66 -10.88 7.44
C HIS A 83 9.94 -11.53 6.07
N SER A 84 11.04 -11.10 5.45
CA SER A 84 11.85 -11.94 4.55
C SER A 84 11.29 -12.26 3.17
N THR A 85 10.57 -11.33 2.53
CA THR A 85 10.52 -11.30 1.06
C THR A 85 10.49 -9.86 0.58
N LEU A 86 11.64 -9.19 0.70
CA LEU A 86 11.97 -8.07 -0.16
C LEU A 86 11.99 -8.63 -1.59
N LYS A 87 10.88 -8.54 -2.33
CA LYS A 87 10.99 -8.45 -3.79
C LYS A 87 11.75 -7.14 -4.02
N PRO A 88 12.99 -7.18 -4.53
CA PRO A 88 13.71 -5.95 -4.81
C PRO A 88 12.85 -5.13 -5.78
N PHE A 89 12.67 -3.85 -5.46
CA PHE A 89 12.25 -2.88 -6.46
C PHE A 89 13.14 -3.10 -7.69
N PRO A 90 12.58 -3.26 -8.91
CA PRO A 90 13.39 -3.12 -10.10
C PRO A 90 13.85 -1.67 -10.12
N ALA A 91 15.05 -1.43 -9.60
CA ALA A 91 15.76 -0.19 -9.83
C ALA A 91 15.96 -0.12 -11.34
N GLU A 92 15.17 0.72 -11.99
CA GLU A 92 15.33 1.06 -13.39
C GLU A 92 16.75 1.58 -13.58
N LYS A 93 17.66 0.71 -14.01
CA LYS A 93 18.93 1.12 -14.62
C LYS A 93 18.56 1.73 -15.96
N ARG A 94 18.30 3.03 -15.91
CA ARG A 94 18.26 3.89 -17.08
C ARG A 94 19.69 3.95 -17.63
N MET A 95 19.92 3.32 -18.77
CA MET A 95 21.00 3.60 -19.71
C MET A 95 20.36 3.83 -21.07
#